data_AF-X1W115-F1
#
_entry.id   AF-X1W115-F1
#
_cell.length_a   1.000
_cell.length_b   1.000
_cell.length_c   1.000
_cell.angle_alpha   90.00
_cell.angle_beta   90.00
_cell.angle_gamma   90.00
#
_symmetry.space_group_name_H-M   'P 1'
#
loop_
_entity.id
_entity.type
_entity.pdbx_description
1 polymer ?
#
loop_
_entity_poly.entity_id
_entity_poly.type
_entity_poly.pdbx_seq_one_letter_code
_entity_poly.pdbx_strand_id
1 'polypeptide(L)'
;QDHARRLTRQATDEFGAFLSRPQWDWYTTHTFKAEYVSPKEADTHYFAWLNSLCLAARTRGLDRPFWFRGTEYQDRGTLHFHSLIGGVGDIRRLLFKDFWELHGFARVEQYE
;
A
#
# COMPACT_ATOMS: atom_id res chain seq x y z
N GLN A 1 26.63 19.05 -15.02
CA GLN A 1 25.51 18.14 -14.68
C GLN A 1 25.48 18.01 -13.17
N ASP A 2 24.28 18.11 -12.60
CA ASP A 2 24.01 18.79 -11.33
C ASP A 2 24.21 17.90 -10.09
N HIS A 3 24.97 18.36 -9.09
CA HIS A 3 25.28 17.64 -7.86
C HIS A 3 24.01 17.14 -7.15
N ALA A 4 22.95 17.94 -7.18
CA ALA A 4 21.64 17.60 -6.63
C ALA A 4 21.06 16.32 -7.26
N ARG A 5 21.14 16.15 -8.59
CA ARG A 5 20.60 14.96 -9.28
C ARG A 5 21.31 13.68 -8.84
N ARG A 6 22.62 13.75 -8.58
CA ARG A 6 23.39 12.60 -8.09
C ARG A 6 22.97 12.23 -6.67
N LEU A 7 22.79 13.22 -5.79
CA LEU A 7 22.31 12.99 -4.43
C LEU A 7 20.90 12.39 -4.43
N THR A 8 19.98 12.88 -5.26
CA THR A 8 18.64 12.31 -5.38
C THR A 8 18.69 10.85 -5.79
N ARG A 9 19.48 10.50 -6.81
CA ARG A 9 19.63 9.11 -7.25
C ARG A 9 20.16 8.22 -6.12
N GLN A 10 21.21 8.66 -5.44
CA GLN A 10 21.78 7.90 -4.32
C GLN A 10 20.76 7.68 -3.20
N ALA A 11 19.99 8.72 -2.84
CA ALA A 11 18.95 8.60 -1.82
C ALA A 11 17.83 7.64 -2.25
N THR A 12 17.43 7.66 -3.53
CA THR A 12 16.45 6.69 -4.07
C THR A 12 16.98 5.26 -3.99
N ASP A 13 18.24 5.03 -4.38
CA ASP A 13 18.87 3.70 -4.35
C ASP A 13 18.99 3.19 -2.90
N GLU A 14 19.41 4.05 -1.96
CA GLU A 14 19.51 3.71 -0.53
C GLU A 14 18.15 3.42 0.11
N PHE A 15 17.12 4.19 -0.25
CA PHE A 15 15.76 3.95 0.24
C PHE A 15 15.18 2.65 -0.34
N GLY A 16 15.42 2.38 -1.62
CA GLY A 16 15.10 1.09 -2.24
C GLY A 16 15.78 -0.06 -1.51
N ALA A 17 17.08 0.05 -1.24
CA ALA A 17 17.84 -0.96 -0.51
C ALA A 17 17.34 -1.18 0.93
N PHE A 18 16.89 -0.12 1.61
CA PHE A 18 16.22 -0.22 2.91
C PHE A 18 14.89 -0.98 2.81
N LEU A 19 14.05 -0.62 1.83
CA LEU A 19 12.77 -1.28 1.61
C LEU A 19 12.93 -2.72 1.10
N SER A 20 14.03 -3.10 0.46
CA SER A 20 14.26 -4.48 0.02
C SER A 20 14.63 -5.45 1.16
N ARG A 21 14.80 -4.98 2.41
CA ARG A 21 15.18 -5.84 3.54
C ARG A 21 14.08 -6.82 3.98
N PRO A 22 12.81 -6.40 4.12
CA PRO A 22 11.73 -7.33 4.43
C PRO A 22 11.35 -8.15 3.20
N GLN A 23 10.87 -9.38 3.42
CA GLN A 23 10.22 -10.16 2.36
C GLN A 23 8.79 -9.65 2.20
N TRP A 24 8.55 -8.90 1.13
CA TRP A 24 7.20 -8.48 0.76
C TRP A 24 6.49 -9.58 0.00
N ASP A 25 5.18 -9.67 0.21
CA ASP A 25 4.32 -10.60 -0.49
C ASP A 25 3.49 -9.88 -1.55
N TRP A 26 2.96 -8.69 -1.23
CA TRP A 26 2.09 -7.91 -2.11
C TRP A 26 2.59 -6.48 -2.31
N TYR A 27 2.41 -5.99 -3.54
CA TYR A 27 2.35 -4.57 -3.86
C TYR A 27 0.89 -4.15 -4.04
N THR A 28 0.50 -3.03 -3.44
CA THR A 28 -0.87 -2.53 -3.56
C THR A 28 -0.93 -1.06 -3.90
N THR A 29 -1.95 -0.68 -4.67
CA THR A 29 -2.31 0.72 -4.90
C THR A 29 -3.77 0.93 -4.54
N HIS A 30 -4.08 2.10 -4.00
CA HIS A 30 -5.38 2.43 -3.46
C HIS A 30 -5.76 3.84 -3.89
N THR A 31 -6.67 3.94 -4.86
CA THR A 31 -7.16 5.21 -5.41
C THR A 31 -8.62 5.36 -5.06
N PHE A 32 -9.06 6.51 -4.57
CA PHE A 32 -10.50 6.79 -4.40
C PHE A 32 -11.13 7.13 -5.76
N LYS A 33 -12.42 6.81 -5.96
CA LYS A 33 -13.15 7.31 -7.15
C LYS A 33 -13.72 8.71 -6.94
N ALA A 34 -14.06 9.05 -5.70
CA ALA A 34 -14.63 10.35 -5.32
C ALA A 34 -13.67 11.51 -5.67
N GLU A 35 -14.25 12.67 -5.95
CA GLU A 35 -13.51 13.89 -6.31
C GLU A 35 -12.66 14.38 -5.13
N TYR A 36 -13.25 14.42 -3.94
CA TYR A 36 -12.58 14.76 -2.70
C TYR A 36 -12.86 13.71 -1.63
N VAL A 37 -11.81 13.25 -0.94
CA VAL A 37 -11.87 12.52 0.32
C VAL A 37 -10.91 13.20 1.28
N SER A 38 -11.39 13.58 2.46
CA SER A 38 -10.53 14.24 3.45
C SER A 38 -9.40 13.29 3.90
N PRO A 39 -8.20 13.81 4.27
CA PRO A 39 -7.08 12.95 4.70
C PRO A 39 -7.45 11.97 5.82
N LYS A 40 -8.24 12.43 6.80
CA LYS A 40 -8.71 11.61 7.92
C LYS A 40 -9.62 10.47 7.47
N GLU A 41 -10.53 10.75 6.55
CA GLU A 41 -11.44 9.75 5.99
C GLU A 41 -10.68 8.74 5.12
N ALA A 42 -9.75 9.24 4.30
CA ALA A 42 -8.90 8.40 3.46
C ALA A 42 -8.06 7.41 4.30
N ASP A 43 -7.45 7.88 5.40
CA ASP A 43 -6.76 7.00 6.35
C ASP A 43 -7.71 5.98 6.99
N THR A 44 -8.92 6.41 7.35
CA THR A 44 -9.94 5.51 7.93
C THR A 44 -10.26 4.36 6.98
N HIS A 45 -10.47 4.63 5.69
CA HIS A 45 -10.70 3.60 4.68
C HIS A 45 -9.49 2.68 4.50
N TYR A 46 -8.28 3.23 4.44
CA TYR A 46 -7.05 2.43 4.36
C TYR A 46 -6.92 1.47 5.55
N PHE A 47 -7.12 1.95 6.77
CA PHE A 47 -7.02 1.10 7.96
C PHE A 47 -8.17 0.11 8.08
N ALA A 48 -9.38 0.44 7.62
CA ALA A 48 -10.47 -0.52 7.55
C ALA A 48 -10.10 -1.69 6.61
N TRP A 49 -9.55 -1.39 5.44
CA TRP A 49 -9.03 -2.38 4.50
C TRP A 49 -7.91 -3.22 5.13
N LEU A 50 -6.91 -2.59 5.74
CA LEU A 50 -5.79 -3.29 6.39
C LEU A 50 -6.24 -4.18 7.57
N ASN A 51 -7.21 -3.71 8.36
CA ASN A 51 -7.75 -4.48 9.48
C ASN A 51 -8.54 -5.69 8.99
N SER A 52 -9.23 -5.60 7.85
CA SER A 52 -9.86 -6.78 7.22
C SER A 52 -8.81 -7.82 6.80
N LEU A 53 -7.63 -7.38 6.34
CA LEU A 53 -6.51 -8.26 6.00
C LEU A 53 -5.91 -8.93 7.24
N CYS A 54 -5.75 -8.17 8.32
CA CYS A 54 -5.30 -8.71 9.61
C CYS A 54 -6.27 -9.75 10.16
N LEU A 55 -7.59 -9.54 9.99
CA LEU A 55 -8.60 -10.51 10.36
C LEU A 55 -8.48 -11.79 9.51
N ALA A 56 -8.34 -11.65 8.19
CA ALA A 56 -8.16 -12.80 7.30
C ALA A 56 -6.91 -13.61 7.67
N ALA A 57 -5.77 -12.95 7.89
CA ALA A 57 -4.53 -13.59 8.36
C ALA A 57 -4.75 -14.38 9.65
N ARG A 58 -5.38 -13.75 10.65
CA ARG A 58 -5.73 -14.40 11.92
C ARG A 58 -6.62 -15.63 11.71
N THR A 59 -7.66 -15.55 10.88
CA THR A 59 -8.55 -16.69 10.61
C THR A 59 -7.85 -17.85 9.88
N ARG A 60 -6.74 -17.58 9.21
CA ARG A 60 -5.89 -18.59 8.57
C ARG A 60 -4.73 -19.07 9.45
N GLY A 61 -4.63 -18.60 10.70
CA GLY A 61 -3.54 -18.96 11.61
C GLY A 61 -2.19 -18.32 11.25
N LEU A 62 -2.19 -17.26 10.45
CA LEU A 62 -1.01 -16.46 10.16
C LEU A 62 -0.79 -15.38 11.23
N ASP A 63 0.46 -14.95 11.39
CA ASP A 63 0.80 -13.77 12.18
C ASP A 63 0.18 -12.49 11.59
N ARG A 64 0.19 -11.41 12.37
CA ARG A 64 -0.31 -10.12 11.89
C ARG A 64 0.55 -9.63 10.71
N PRO A 65 -0.05 -9.29 9.56
CA PRO A 65 0.68 -8.71 8.44
C PRO A 65 1.42 -7.43 8.82
N PHE A 66 2.62 -7.25 8.26
CA PHE A 66 3.39 -6.02 8.37
C PHE A 66 3.34 -5.26 7.05
N TRP A 67 3.60 -3.95 7.11
CA TRP A 67 3.37 -3.09 5.95
C TRP A 67 4.26 -1.85 5.95
N PHE A 68 4.47 -1.32 4.76
CA PHE A 68 4.97 0.02 4.49
C PHE A 68 3.98 0.73 3.56
N ARG A 69 3.73 2.03 3.77
CA ARG A 69 2.81 2.84 2.94
C ARG A 69 3.44 4.16 2.53
N GLY A 70 3.42 4.43 1.23
CA GLY A 70 3.55 5.78 0.68
C GLY A 70 2.17 6.44 0.57
N THR A 71 2.11 7.72 0.93
CA THR A 71 0.91 8.56 0.80
C THR A 71 1.20 9.68 -0.18
N GLU A 72 0.37 9.80 -1.21
CA GLU A 72 0.54 10.78 -2.28
C GLU A 72 -0.77 11.54 -2.49
N TYR A 73 -0.67 12.80 -2.91
CA TYR A 73 -1.84 13.56 -3.34
C TYR A 73 -2.04 13.35 -4.84
N GLN A 74 -3.27 13.02 -5.23
CA GLN A 74 -3.69 13.21 -6.61
C GLN A 74 -3.83 14.71 -6.91
N ASP A 75 -3.80 15.09 -8.19
CA ASP A 75 -3.94 16.49 -8.64
C ASP A 75 -5.20 17.18 -8.08
N ARG A 76 -6.24 16.41 -7.79
CA ARG A 76 -7.52 16.86 -7.20
C ARG A 76 -7.54 16.97 -5.67
N GLY A 77 -6.39 16.79 -5.00
CA GLY A 77 -6.26 16.92 -3.54
C GLY A 77 -6.74 15.71 -2.72
N THR A 78 -7.23 14.65 -3.37
CA THR A 78 -7.55 13.37 -2.74
C THR A 78 -6.31 12.50 -2.58
N LEU A 79 -6.18 11.78 -1.47
CA LEU A 79 -5.05 10.89 -1.24
C LEU A 79 -5.09 9.64 -2.13
N HIS A 80 -3.91 9.19 -2.53
CA HIS A 80 -3.61 7.92 -3.16
C HIS A 80 -2.56 7.20 -2.30
N PHE A 81 -2.68 5.88 -2.18
CA PHE A 81 -1.72 5.10 -1.40
C PHE A 81 -1.03 4.05 -2.25
N HIS A 82 0.28 3.92 -2.03
CA HIS A 82 1.08 2.77 -2.44
C HIS A 82 1.47 1.99 -1.19
N SER A 83 1.40 0.67 -1.20
CA SER A 83 1.79 -0.11 -0.01
C SER A 83 2.45 -1.43 -0.36
N LEU A 84 3.46 -1.76 0.44
CA LEU A 84 4.12 -3.06 0.46
C LEU A 84 3.59 -3.81 1.68
N ILE A 85 3.14 -5.04 1.48
CA ILE A 85 2.55 -5.86 2.53
C ILE A 85 3.29 -7.20 2.58
N GLY A 86 3.64 -7.66 3.78
CA GLY A 86 4.22 -8.98 4.01
C GLY A 86 3.51 -9.73 5.14
N GLY A 87 3.73 -11.04 5.21
CA GLY A 87 3.09 -11.93 6.18
C GLY A 87 1.64 -12.31 5.80
N VAL A 88 1.32 -12.36 4.51
CA VAL A 88 -0.06 -12.63 4.02
C VAL A 88 -0.24 -14.02 3.43
N GLY A 89 0.84 -14.79 3.23
CA GLY A 89 0.80 -16.17 2.77
C GLY A 89 0.00 -16.33 1.47
N ASP A 90 -0.93 -17.30 1.44
CA ASP A 90 -1.78 -17.61 0.29
C ASP A 90 -3.17 -16.94 0.36
N ILE A 91 -3.32 -15.86 1.13
CA ILE A 91 -4.56 -15.07 1.16
C ILE A 91 -4.89 -14.60 -0.27
N ARG A 92 -6.16 -14.70 -0.66
CA ARG A 92 -6.61 -14.35 -2.01
C ARG A 92 -6.60 -12.83 -2.23
N ARG A 93 -5.57 -12.32 -2.92
CA ARG A 93 -5.43 -10.91 -3.32
C ARG A 93 -6.68 -10.28 -3.92
N LEU A 94 -7.37 -11.02 -4.81
CA LEU A 94 -8.54 -10.51 -5.52
C LEU A 94 -9.67 -10.08 -4.57
N LEU A 95 -9.87 -10.79 -3.46
CA LEU A 95 -10.86 -10.40 -2.45
C LEU A 95 -10.57 -9.01 -1.87
N PHE A 96 -9.30 -8.71 -1.62
CA PHE A 96 -8.87 -7.43 -1.06
C PHE A 96 -8.91 -6.31 -2.08
N LYS A 97 -8.67 -6.62 -3.36
CA LYS A 97 -8.96 -5.69 -4.44
C LYS A 97 -10.46 -5.33 -4.45
N ASP A 98 -11.34 -6.33 -4.39
CA ASP A 98 -12.79 -6.13 -4.41
C ASP A 98 -13.28 -5.29 -3.20
N PHE A 99 -12.69 -5.50 -2.00
CA PHE A 99 -12.99 -4.68 -0.82
C PHE A 99 -12.66 -3.19 -1.02
N TRP A 100 -11.54 -2.87 -1.67
CA TRP A 100 -11.22 -1.47 -1.95
C TRP A 100 -12.11 -0.87 -3.05
N GLU A 101 -12.54 -1.69 -4.02
CA GLU A 101 -13.34 -1.20 -5.15
C GLU A 101 -14.72 -0.64 -4.77
N LEU A 102 -15.17 -0.90 -3.54
CA LEU A 102 -16.29 -0.20 -2.93
C LEU A 102 -16.05 1.33 -2.88
N HIS A 103 -14.81 1.76 -2.66
CA HIS A 103 -14.40 3.16 -2.48
C HIS A 103 -13.65 3.74 -3.70
N GLY A 104 -13.08 2.90 -4.56
CA GLY A 104 -12.41 3.37 -5.77
C GLY A 104 -11.76 2.28 -6.61
N PHE A 105 -10.49 2.43 -6.94
CA PHE A 105 -9.73 1.51 -7.78
C PHE A 105 -8.50 1.02 -7.02
N ALA A 106 -8.23 -0.29 -7.10
CA ALA A 106 -7.05 -0.87 -6.49
C ALA A 106 -6.31 -1.83 -7.40
N ARG A 107 -5.01 -1.92 -7.19
CA ARG A 107 -4.20 -3.07 -7.57
C ARG A 107 -3.77 -3.78 -6.29
N VAL A 108 -3.86 -5.11 -6.29
CA VAL A 108 -3.33 -5.97 -5.23
C VAL A 108 -2.59 -7.09 -5.95
N GLU A 109 -1.30 -6.87 -6.15
CA GLU A 109 -0.44 -7.69 -7.00
C GLU A 109 0.54 -8.47 -6.13
N GLN A 110 1.06 -9.58 -6.66
CA GLN A 110 2.18 -10.26 -6.03
C GLN A 110 3.40 -9.34 -6.10
N TYR A 111 4.16 -9.27 -5.02
CA TYR A 111 5.47 -8.66 -5.03
C TYR A 111 6.46 -9.68 -5.61
N GLU A 112 7.18 -9.28 -6.66
CA GLU A 112 8.24 -10.06 -7.31
C GLU A 112 9.63 -9.58 -6.87
#